data_AF-A0AAV2PXK8-F1
#
_entry.id   AF-A0AAV2PXK8-F1
#
_cell.length_a   1.000
_cell.length_b   1.000
_cell.length_c   1.000
_cell.angle_alpha   90.00
_cell.angle_beta   90.00
_cell.angle_gamma   90.00
#
_symmetry.space_group_name_H-M   'P 1'
#
loop_
_entity.id
_entity.type
_entity.pdbx_description
1 polymer ?
#
loop_
_entity_poly.entity_id
_entity_poly.type
_entity_poly.pdbx_seq_one_letter_code
_entity_poly.pdbx_strand_id
1 'polypeptide(L)'
;NAIKSAPVAVNIDPLEGGFDGIMQAMVCKDIIGWTDGSEKIVVYLSDNEPHMAGDGKLAGILLPNDMECHMEETPNEKYKHNYIYSTTMDYPSVGQLNQMAEKN
;
A
#
# COMPACT_ATOMS: atom_id res chain seq x y z
N ASN A 1 -5.87 -21.55 -5.53
CA ASN A 1 -6.18 -21.42 -4.08
C ASN A 1 -5.15 -20.47 -3.47
N ALA A 2 -5.20 -19.18 -3.80
CA ALA A 2 -4.13 -18.20 -3.51
C ALA A 2 -3.98 -17.89 -2.00
N ILE A 3 -5.09 -17.92 -1.26
CA ILE A 3 -5.14 -17.67 0.19
C ILE A 3 -4.31 -18.69 0.96
N LYS A 4 -4.41 -19.98 0.60
CA LYS A 4 -3.71 -21.07 1.32
C LYS A 4 -2.19 -21.04 1.13
N SER A 5 -1.72 -20.40 0.06
CA SER A 5 -0.29 -20.26 -0.25
C SER A 5 0.28 -18.90 0.15
N ALA A 6 -0.51 -18.04 0.78
CA ALA A 6 -0.06 -16.73 1.22
C ALA A 6 1.02 -16.90 2.31
N PRO A 7 2.23 -16.36 2.11
CA PRO A 7 3.30 -16.43 3.09
C PRO A 7 3.07 -15.44 4.23
N VAL A 8 3.72 -15.70 5.36
CA VAL A 8 3.85 -14.73 6.45
C VAL A 8 5.24 -14.10 6.37
N ALA A 9 5.30 -12.78 6.46
CA ALA A 9 6.52 -12.00 6.61
C ALA A 9 6.64 -11.48 8.05
N VAL A 10 7.84 -11.10 8.48
CA VAL A 10 8.13 -10.63 9.84
C VAL A 10 9.07 -9.43 9.76
N ASN A 11 8.83 -8.42 10.60
CA ASN A 11 9.65 -7.23 10.80
C ASN A 11 10.09 -7.14 12.29
N ILE A 12 10.63 -6.00 12.73
CA ILE A 12 11.18 -5.81 14.09
C ILE A 12 10.20 -5.07 15.00
N ASP A 13 9.60 -3.99 14.51
CA ASP A 13 8.70 -3.14 15.27
C ASP A 13 7.24 -3.59 15.10
N PRO A 14 6.32 -3.18 15.99
CA PRO A 14 4.94 -3.67 15.95
C PRO A 14 4.07 -2.99 14.89
N LEU A 15 4.48 -1.87 14.30
CA LEU A 15 3.64 -1.13 13.34
C LEU A 15 3.84 -1.69 11.94
N GLU A 16 2.78 -1.67 11.13
CA GLU A 16 2.78 -2.31 9.82
C GLU A 16 2.72 -1.30 8.67
N GLY A 17 3.24 -1.66 7.50
CA GLY A 17 3.17 -0.85 6.27
C GLY A 17 1.78 -0.82 5.60
N GLY A 18 0.69 -1.00 6.36
CA GLY A 18 -0.66 -1.22 5.82
C GLY A 18 -1.20 -0.04 4.99
N PHE A 19 -0.84 1.19 5.38
CA PHE A 19 -1.27 2.41 4.70
C PHE A 19 -0.71 2.54 3.28
N ASP A 20 0.51 2.06 3.01
CA ASP A 20 1.03 1.96 1.64
C ASP A 20 0.17 1.01 0.78
N GLY A 21 -0.18 -0.15 1.34
CA GLY A 21 -1.03 -1.13 0.66
C GLY A 21 -2.41 -0.57 0.32
N ILE A 22 -3.04 0.16 1.24
CA ILE A 22 -4.34 0.81 1.01
C ILE A 22 -4.20 1.88 -0.08
N MET A 23 -3.16 2.73 -0.03
CA MET A 23 -2.93 3.75 -1.04
C MET A 23 -2.79 3.13 -2.43
N GLN A 24 -1.88 2.18 -2.60
CA GLN A 24 -1.64 1.51 -3.88
C GLN A 24 -2.88 0.78 -4.39
N ALA A 25 -3.68 0.17 -3.49
CA ALA A 25 -4.94 -0.45 -3.87
C ALA A 25 -5.98 0.55 -4.42
N MET A 26 -5.99 1.80 -3.95
CA MET A 26 -6.91 2.83 -4.45
C MET A 26 -6.45 3.43 -5.78
N VAL A 27 -5.15 3.69 -5.94
CA VAL A 27 -4.63 4.46 -7.07
C VAL A 27 -4.25 3.60 -8.28
N CYS A 28 -3.90 2.33 -8.08
CA CYS A 28 -3.54 1.39 -9.16
C CYS A 28 -4.76 0.71 -9.82
N LYS A 29 -5.70 1.51 -10.36
CA LYS A 29 -7.01 1.04 -10.87
C LYS A 29 -6.92 -0.13 -11.83
N ASP A 30 -6.02 -0.06 -12.81
CA ASP A 30 -5.89 -1.08 -13.85
C ASP A 30 -5.30 -2.39 -13.33
N ILE A 31 -4.39 -2.30 -12.35
CA ILE A 31 -3.74 -3.47 -11.74
C ILE A 31 -4.70 -4.19 -10.80
N ILE A 32 -5.45 -3.43 -9.99
CA ILE A 32 -6.43 -3.99 -9.06
C ILE A 32 -7.70 -4.44 -9.79
N GLY A 33 -8.03 -3.78 -10.90
CA GLY A 33 -9.18 -4.09 -11.74
C GLY A 33 -10.49 -3.50 -11.21
N TRP A 34 -10.47 -2.27 -10.69
CA TRP A 34 -11.69 -1.59 -10.25
C TRP A 34 -12.61 -1.28 -11.44
N THR A 35 -13.90 -1.62 -11.29
CA THR A 35 -14.91 -1.31 -12.31
C THR A 35 -15.46 0.10 -12.13
N ASP A 36 -15.59 0.85 -13.22
CA ASP A 36 -16.22 2.16 -13.19
C ASP A 36 -17.71 2.06 -12.82
N GLY A 37 -18.17 2.98 -11.97
CA GLY A 37 -19.56 3.04 -11.52
C GLY A 37 -19.98 1.99 -10.50
N SER A 38 -19.07 1.14 -9.99
CA SER A 38 -19.36 0.24 -8.88
C SER A 38 -18.97 0.84 -7.53
N GLU A 39 -19.61 0.32 -6.48
CA GLU A 39 -19.11 0.50 -5.11
C GLU A 39 -17.76 -0.22 -4.97
N LYS A 40 -16.77 0.45 -4.38
CA LYS A 40 -15.41 -0.08 -4.18
C LYS A 40 -15.19 -0.25 -2.68
N ILE A 41 -14.92 -1.48 -2.26
CA ILE A 41 -14.73 -1.81 -0.85
C ILE A 41 -13.32 -2.39 -0.69
N VAL A 42 -12.48 -1.70 0.07
CA VAL A 42 -11.17 -2.21 0.50
C VAL A 42 -11.31 -2.78 1.91
N VAL A 43 -11.06 -4.07 2.07
CA VAL A 43 -11.05 -4.73 3.37
C VAL A 43 -9.60 -4.82 3.87
N TYR A 44 -9.26 -3.98 4.84
CA TYR A 44 -7.97 -4.02 5.52
C TYR A 44 -8.04 -4.91 6.76
N LEU A 45 -7.12 -5.88 6.86
CA LEU A 45 -7.03 -6.81 7.98
C LEU A 45 -5.60 -6.77 8.53
N SER A 46 -5.47 -6.37 9.78
CA SER A 46 -4.22 -6.42 10.55
C SER A 46 -4.55 -6.58 12.04
N ASP A 47 -3.61 -7.14 12.79
CA ASP A 47 -3.65 -7.24 14.24
C ASP A 47 -2.86 -6.12 14.95
N ASN A 48 -2.23 -5.21 14.20
CA ASN A 48 -1.50 -4.05 14.72
C ASN A 48 -1.85 -2.74 13.97
N GLU A 49 -1.44 -1.61 14.53
CA GLU A 49 -1.58 -0.30 13.88
C GLU A 49 -0.66 -0.14 12.67
N PRO A 50 -1.07 0.65 11.66
CA PRO A 50 -0.21 0.99 10.54
C PRO A 50 0.73 2.17 10.86
N HIS A 51 1.89 2.19 10.21
CA HIS A 51 2.69 3.40 10.08
C HIS A 51 1.97 4.48 9.26
N MET A 52 2.30 5.74 9.56
CA MET A 52 1.73 6.90 8.87
C MET A 52 2.78 7.96 8.53
N ALA A 53 2.39 8.94 7.71
CA ALA A 53 3.26 10.02 7.29
C ALA A 53 4.07 10.65 8.44
N GLY A 54 5.38 10.69 8.26
CA GLY A 54 6.36 11.12 9.24
C GLY A 54 7.15 9.96 9.87
N ASP A 55 6.59 8.75 9.94
CA ASP A 55 7.26 7.60 10.55
C ASP A 55 8.47 7.13 9.73
N GLY A 56 8.41 7.22 8.40
CA GLY A 56 9.52 6.86 7.51
C GLY A 56 10.81 7.66 7.75
N LYS A 57 10.73 8.80 8.46
CA LYS A 57 11.91 9.56 8.90
C LYS A 57 12.86 8.74 9.76
N LEU A 58 12.36 7.77 10.53
CA LEU A 58 13.18 6.86 11.33
C LEU A 58 14.06 5.95 10.46
N ALA A 59 13.61 5.64 9.24
CA ALA A 59 14.35 4.89 8.23
C ALA A 59 15.15 5.80 7.27
N GLY A 60 15.17 7.12 7.49
CA GLY A 60 15.81 8.08 6.60
C GLY A 60 15.01 8.38 5.32
N ILE A 61 13.75 7.97 5.25
CA ILE A 61 12.84 8.22 4.13
C ILE A 61 12.19 9.60 4.35
N LEU A 62 12.48 10.54 3.47
CA LEU A 62 12.07 11.95 3.60
C LEU A 62 11.13 12.43 2.49
N LEU A 63 10.98 11.65 1.42
CA LEU A 63 10.10 11.98 0.31
C LEU A 63 8.66 11.67 0.71
N PRO A 64 7.75 12.66 0.77
CA PRO A 64 6.34 12.40 1.09
C PRO A 64 5.67 11.50 0.05
N ASN A 65 4.64 10.77 0.47
CA ASN A 65 3.79 10.01 -0.44
C ASN A 65 3.19 10.93 -1.53
N ASP A 66 3.27 10.54 -2.80
CA ASP A 66 2.78 11.34 -3.93
C ASP A 66 1.35 11.00 -4.37
N MET A 67 0.75 9.96 -3.77
CA MET A 67 -0.58 9.43 -4.10
C MET A 67 -0.73 8.91 -5.53
N GLU A 68 0.37 8.47 -6.14
CA GLU A 68 0.38 7.87 -7.47
C GLU A 68 0.62 6.36 -7.41
N CYS A 69 0.29 5.67 -8.51
CA CYS A 69 0.51 4.23 -8.62
C CYS A 69 1.98 3.92 -8.93
N HIS A 70 2.58 3.09 -8.08
CA HIS A 70 3.97 2.64 -8.19
C HIS A 70 4.08 1.12 -8.05
N MET A 71 3.04 0.40 -8.45
CA MET A 71 3.09 -1.06 -8.58
C MET A 71 3.65 -1.44 -9.94
N GLU A 72 4.76 -2.17 -9.95
CA GLU A 72 5.40 -2.64 -11.19
C GLU A 72 5.36 -4.15 -11.28
N GLU A 73 5.31 -4.68 -12.51
CA GLU A 73 5.51 -6.11 -12.76
C GLU A 73 6.94 -6.50 -12.45
N THR A 74 7.10 -7.47 -11.56
CA THR A 74 8.39 -7.96 -11.10
C THR A 74 8.57 -9.41 -11.51
N PRO A 75 9.23 -9.67 -12.66
CA PRO A 75 9.50 -11.03 -13.12
C PRO A 75 10.38 -11.78 -12.13
N ASN A 76 10.10 -13.07 -11.92
CA ASN A 76 10.82 -13.97 -11.02
C ASN A 76 10.73 -13.62 -9.53
N GLU A 77 9.92 -12.63 -9.17
CA GLU A 77 9.57 -12.36 -7.78
C GLU A 77 8.36 -13.18 -7.34
N LYS A 78 8.17 -13.24 -6.02
CA LYS A 78 7.09 -14.00 -5.40
C LYS A 78 5.69 -13.47 -5.76
N TYR A 79 5.57 -12.16 -5.94
CA TYR A 79 4.34 -11.49 -6.32
C TYR A 79 4.49 -10.95 -7.74
N LYS A 80 3.40 -11.02 -8.51
CA LYS A 80 3.40 -10.55 -9.91
C LYS A 80 3.69 -9.04 -9.97
N HIS A 81 3.07 -8.27 -9.09
CA HIS A 81 3.28 -6.83 -8.99
C HIS A 81 3.74 -6.46 -7.58
N ASN A 82 4.73 -5.57 -7.47
CA ASN A 82 5.25 -5.08 -6.19
C ASN A 82 5.27 -3.55 -6.15
N TYR A 83 5.07 -2.98 -4.96
CA TYR A 83 5.26 -1.56 -4.71
C TYR A 83 6.76 -1.22 -4.61
N ILE A 84 7.28 -0.55 -5.63
CA ILE A 84 8.73 -0.32 -5.79
C ILE A 84 9.27 0.90 -5.04
N TYR A 85 8.40 1.75 -4.47
CA TYR A 85 8.79 2.96 -3.70
C TYR A 85 8.74 2.77 -2.18
N SER A 86 8.52 1.54 -1.69
CA SER A 86 8.43 1.21 -0.25
C SER A 86 9.65 1.60 0.59
N THR A 87 10.82 1.82 -0.03
CA THR A 87 12.07 2.20 0.65
C THR A 87 12.53 3.62 0.34
N THR A 88 11.79 4.35 -0.50
CA THR A 88 12.17 5.70 -0.98
C THR A 88 11.10 6.75 -0.71
N MET A 89 9.85 6.34 -0.47
CA MET A 89 8.70 7.21 -0.23
C MET A 89 8.08 6.89 1.11
N ASP A 90 7.78 7.94 1.89
CA ASP A 90 7.17 7.85 3.21
C ASP A 90 5.73 7.33 3.11
N TYR A 91 5.23 6.81 4.23
CA TYR A 91 3.86 6.33 4.33
C TYR A 91 2.86 7.48 4.05
N PRO A 92 1.67 7.18 3.51
CA PRO A 92 0.66 8.20 3.30
C PRO A 92 0.06 8.67 4.63
N SER A 93 -0.39 9.92 4.65
CA SER A 93 -1.20 10.46 5.75
C SER A 93 -2.65 10.03 5.61
N VAL A 94 -3.40 10.08 6.72
CA VAL A 94 -4.87 9.87 6.71
C VAL A 94 -5.56 10.85 5.76
N GLY A 95 -5.08 12.09 5.66
CA GLY A 95 -5.61 13.08 4.72
C GLY A 95 -5.44 12.67 3.25
N GLN A 96 -4.28 12.12 2.91
CA GLN A 96 -4.01 11.61 1.55
C GLN A 96 -4.87 10.38 1.23
N LEU A 97 -5.04 9.46 2.18
CA LEU A 97 -5.91 8.30 2.02
C LEU A 97 -7.37 8.73 1.78
N ASN A 98 -7.90 9.64 2.60
CA ASN A 98 -9.26 10.18 2.41
C ASN A 98 -9.42 10.85 1.05
N GLN A 99 -8.43 11.66 0.63
CA GLN A 99 -8.44 12.32 -0.66
C GLN A 99 -8.53 11.30 -1.82
N MET A 100 -7.78 10.20 -1.74
CA MET A 100 -7.80 9.17 -2.78
C MET A 100 -9.05 8.29 -2.72
N ALA A 101 -9.62 8.05 -1.54
CA ALA A 101 -10.89 7.35 -1.39
C ALA A 101 -12.08 8.14 -1.97
N GLU A 102 -12.05 9.48 -1.86
CA GLU A 102 -13.08 10.34 -2.49
C GLU A 102 -12.90 10.43 -4.02
N LYS A 103 -11.65 10.39 -4.49
CA LYS A 103 -11.31 10.56 -5.91
C LYS A 103 -11.54 9.29 -6.76
N ASN A 104 -11.36 8.10 -6.19
CA ASN A 104 -11.25 6.84 -6.95
C ASN A 104 -12.41 5.88 -6.71
#